data_AF-A0A3N5NJH4-F1
#
_entry.id   AF-A0A3N5NJH4-F1
#
_cell.length_a   1.000
_cell.length_b   1.000
_cell.length_c   1.000
_cell.angle_alpha   90.00
_cell.angle_beta   90.00
_cell.angle_gamma   90.00
#
_symmetry.space_group_name_H-M   'P 1'
#
loop_
_entity.id
_entity.type
_entity.pdbx_description
1 polymer ?
#
loop_
_entity_poly.entity_id
_entity_poly.type
_entity_poly.pdbx_seq_one_letter_code
_entity_poly.pdbx_strand_id
1 'polypeptide(L)' 'MQPSQRAAFSLRAYELAAEEWPWCQAMVLWAFRYPRPANTYLDYFTFVTADFTPKPIYYAVQRYARGEEP' A
#
# COMPACT_ATOMS: atom_id res chain seq x y z
N MET A 1 -7.33 12.43 -2.98
CA MET A 1 -6.90 11.82 -1.70
C MET A 1 -5.47 12.28 -1.45
N GLN A 2 -5.13 12.77 -0.26
CA GLN A 2 -3.74 13.13 0.02
C GLN A 2 -2.87 11.87 0.15
N PRO A 3 -1.57 11.90 -0.24
CA PRO A 3 -0.69 10.75 -0.14
C PRO A 3 -0.62 10.13 1.26
N SER A 4 -0.71 10.94 2.31
CA SER A 4 -0.74 10.50 3.71
C SER A 4 -1.98 9.69 4.06
N GLN A 5 -3.15 10.12 3.59
CA GLN A 5 -4.42 9.41 3.80
C GLN A 5 -4.41 8.03 3.13
N ARG A 6 -3.74 7.91 1.99
CA ARG A 6 -3.64 6.62 1.27
C ARG A 6 -2.91 5.56 2.09
N ALA A 7 -1.78 5.92 2.68
CA ALA A 7 -1.01 5.00 3.52
C ALA A 7 -1.83 4.55 4.72
N ALA A 8 -2.44 5.50 5.44
CA ALA A 8 -3.29 5.20 6.59
C ALA A 8 -4.45 4.24 6.24
N PHE A 9 -5.15 4.47 5.12
CA PHE A 9 -6.23 3.58 4.70
C PHE A 9 -5.74 2.20 4.25
N SER A 10 -4.56 2.12 3.67
CA SER A 10 -3.96 0.83 3.28
C SER A 10 -3.56 0.01 4.51
N LEU A 11 -3.03 0.65 5.55
CA LEU A 11 -2.76 0.01 6.84
C LEU A 11 -4.04 -0.42 7.53
N ARG A 12 -5.05 0.45 7.59
CA ARG A 12 -6.35 0.09 8.18
C ARG A 12 -7.03 -1.08 7.47
N ALA A 13 -6.81 -1.25 6.16
CA ALA A 13 -7.33 -2.42 5.45
C ALA A 13 -6.71 -3.74 5.94
N TYR A 14 -5.41 -3.76 6.27
CA TYR A 14 -4.77 -4.93 6.87
C TYR A 14 -5.32 -5.22 8.26
N GLU A 15 -5.47 -4.19 9.10
CA GLU A 15 -6.05 -4.32 10.43
C GLU A 15 -7.48 -4.88 10.37
N LEU A 16 -8.31 -4.35 9.48
CA LEU A 16 -9.69 -4.80 9.31
C LEU A 16 -9.78 -6.28 8.96
N ALA A 17 -8.94 -6.76 8.03
CA ALA A 17 -8.94 -8.17 7.68
C ALA A 17 -8.40 -9.04 8.82
N ALA A 18 -7.38 -8.58 9.55
CA ALA A 18 -6.86 -9.29 10.71
C ALA A 18 -7.90 -9.39 11.84
N GLU A 19 -8.69 -8.32 12.05
CA GLU A 19 -9.74 -8.23 13.06
C GLU A 19 -10.99 -9.04 12.67
N GLU A 20 -11.47 -8.89 11.43
CA GLU A 20 -12.80 -9.35 11.03
C GLU A 20 -12.81 -10.64 10.20
N TRP A 21 -11.70 -10.99 9.54
CA TRP A 21 -11.66 -12.08 8.56
C TRP A 21 -10.72 -13.20 9.03
N PRO A 22 -11.12 -14.04 10.01
CA PRO A 22 -10.28 -15.12 10.52
C PRO A 22 -9.94 -16.19 9.47
N TRP A 23 -10.64 -16.20 8.33
CA TRP A 23 -10.38 -17.06 7.19
C TRP A 23 -9.34 -16.48 6.21
N CYS A 24 -8.99 -15.20 6.32
CA CYS A 24 -8.08 -14.54 5.40
C CYS A 24 -6.62 -14.84 5.79
N GLN A 25 -5.97 -15.70 5.00
CA GLN A 25 -4.57 -16.07 5.25
C GLN A 25 -3.57 -15.03 4.75
N ALA A 26 -3.93 -14.25 3.73
CA ALA A 26 -3.07 -13.24 3.14
C ALA A 26 -3.87 -12.15 2.43
N MET A 27 -3.43 -10.90 2.58
CA MET A 27 -3.89 -9.76 1.80
C MET A 27 -2.79 -9.25 0.88
N VAL A 28 -3.14 -9.02 -0.38
CA VAL A 28 -2.21 -8.48 -1.38
C VAL A 28 -2.77 -7.17 -1.92
N LEU A 29 -2.06 -6.07 -1.69
CA LEU A 29 -2.49 -4.75 -2.12
C LEU A 29 -2.04 -4.46 -3.56
N TRP A 30 -2.97 -3.94 -4.35
CA TRP A 30 -2.73 -3.52 -5.72
C TRP A 30 -2.64 -1.98 -5.82
N ALA A 31 -1.83 -1.38 -6.71
CA ALA A 31 -0.85 -2.00 -7.61
C ALA A 31 0.56 -1.77 -7.07
N PHE A 32 1.45 -2.75 -7.15
CA PHE A 32 2.86 -2.49 -6.82
C PHE A 32 3.47 -1.42 -7.75
N ARG A 33 3.27 -1.56 -9.06
CA ARG A 33 3.92 -0.82 -10.15
C ARG A 33 3.09 -0.89 -11.44
N TYR A 34 3.22 0.11 -12.30
CA TYR A 34 2.86 0.01 -13.73
C TYR A 34 4.09 -0.06 -14.64
N PRO A 35 3.99 -0.67 -15.83
CA PRO A 35 5.12 -0.76 -16.76
C PRO A 35 5.62 0.60 -17.26
N ARG A 36 4.73 1.60 -17.29
CA ARG A 36 5.00 3.01 -17.62
C ARG A 36 4.01 3.90 -16.86
N PRO A 37 4.28 5.20 -16.67
CA PRO A 37 3.29 6.13 -16.12
C PRO A 37 2.00 6.05 -16.93
N ALA A 38 0.88 5.87 -16.23
CA ALA A 38 -0.44 5.92 -16.84
C ALA A 38 -0.84 7.37 -17.17
N ASN A 39 -0.19 8.35 -16.54
CA ASN A 39 -0.53 9.77 -16.53
C ASN A 39 -1.99 10.02 -16.13
N THR A 40 -2.45 9.23 -15.16
CA THR A 40 -3.81 9.33 -14.59
C THR A 40 -3.74 9.21 -13.08
N TYR A 41 -4.88 9.37 -12.40
CA TYR A 41 -4.96 9.22 -10.95
C TYR A 41 -4.47 7.85 -10.44
N LEU A 42 -4.48 6.82 -11.30
CA LEU A 42 -4.00 5.48 -10.97
C LEU A 42 -2.52 5.48 -10.56
N ASP A 43 -1.70 6.39 -11.08
CA ASP A 43 -0.28 6.48 -10.71
C ASP A 43 -0.09 6.85 -9.24
N TYR A 44 -1.08 7.49 -8.60
CA TYR A 44 -1.06 7.75 -7.17
C TYR A 44 -1.30 6.49 -6.33
N PHE A 45 -1.71 5.37 -6.95
CA PHE A 45 -1.98 4.08 -6.31
C PHE A 45 -0.83 3.07 -6.42
N THR A 46 0.33 3.44 -6.98
CA THR A 46 1.49 2.54 -7.01
C THR A 46 2.33 2.64 -5.73
N PHE A 47 3.04 1.57 -5.38
CA PHE A 47 3.99 1.57 -4.25
C PHE A 47 5.35 2.12 -4.65
N VAL A 48 5.73 1.92 -5.91
CA VAL A 48 6.97 2.43 -6.49
C VAL A 48 6.67 3.21 -7.77
N THR A 49 7.59 4.04 -8.20
CA THR A 49 7.56 4.70 -9.52
C THR A 49 7.89 3.71 -10.66
N ALA A 50 7.79 4.17 -11.91
CA ALA A 50 8.11 3.37 -13.08
C ALA A 50 9.62 3.00 -13.21
N ASP A 51 10.47 3.61 -12.41
CA ASP A 51 11.91 3.35 -12.27
C ASP A 51 12.25 2.64 -10.94
N PHE A 52 11.25 2.13 -10.23
CA PHE A 52 11.38 1.43 -8.93
C PHE A 52 11.81 2.31 -7.75
N THR A 53 11.73 3.64 -7.87
CA THR A 53 11.91 4.52 -6.71
C THR A 53 10.74 4.34 -5.72
N PRO A 54 11.00 3.98 -4.45
CA PRO A 54 9.94 3.78 -3.46
C PRO A 54 9.19 5.07 -3.13
N LYS A 55 7.85 4.98 -3.07
CA LYS A 55 6.98 6.07 -2.59
C LYS A 55 6.78 5.93 -1.07
N PRO A 56 6.35 6.99 -0.36
CA PRO A 56 6.13 6.92 1.10
C PRO A 56 5.27 5.74 1.57
N ILE A 57 4.24 5.35 0.80
CA ILE A 57 3.40 4.20 1.14
C ILE A 57 4.16 2.86 1.18
N TYR A 58 5.21 2.70 0.36
CA TYR A 58 6.03 1.50 0.37
C TYR A 58 6.68 1.30 1.74
N TYR A 59 7.27 2.37 2.28
CA TYR A 59 7.88 2.32 3.60
C TYR A 59 6.85 2.09 4.70
N ALA A 60 5.70 2.79 4.65
CA ALA A 60 4.64 2.59 5.64
C ALA A 60 4.16 1.13 5.70
N VAL A 61 3.87 0.53 4.54
CA VAL A 61 3.42 -0.87 4.48
C VAL A 61 4.54 -1.85 4.82
N GLN A 62 5.79 -1.56 4.45
CA GLN A 62 6.94 -2.39 4.83
C GLN A 62 7.13 -2.44 6.35
N ARG A 63 7.05 -1.30 7.04
CA ARG A 63 7.17 -1.22 8.50
C ARG A 63 6.07 -2.01 9.18
N TYR A 64 4.82 -1.79 8.77
CA TYR A 64 3.67 -2.55 9.27
C TYR A 64 3.85 -4.06 9.06
N ALA A 65 4.23 -4.50 7.86
CA ALA A 65 4.41 -5.92 7.55
C ALA A 65 5.57 -6.59 8.33
N ARG A 66 6.52 -5.80 8.85
CA ARG A 66 7.59 -6.27 9.73
C ARG A 66 7.21 -6.26 11.22
N GLY A 67 6.02 -5.76 11.56
CA GLY A 67 5.60 -5.55 12.95
C GLY A 67 6.31 -4.38 13.62
N GLU A 68 6.86 -3.45 12.83
CA GLU A 68 7.41 -2.20 13.36
C GLU A 68 6.28 -1.21 13.64
N GLU A 69 6.35 -0.49 14.77
CA GLU A 69 5.45 0.62 15.06
C GLU A 69 5.47 1.66 13.90
N PRO A 70 4.31 2.23 13.51
CA PRO A 70 4.15 3.09 12.35
C PRO A 70 5.13 4.27 12.22
#